data_AF-A0AA87ILT6-F1
#
_entry.id   AF-A0AA87ILT6-F1
#
_cell.length_a   1.000
_cell.length_b   1.000
_cell.length_c   1.000
_cell.angle_alpha   90.00
_cell.angle_beta   90.00
_cell.angle_gamma   90.00
#
_symmetry.space_group_name_H-M   'P 1'
#
loop_
_entity.id
_entity.type
_entity.pdbx_description
1 polymer ?
#
loop_
_entity_poly.entity_id
_entity_poly.type
_entity_poly.pdbx_seq_one_letter_code
_entity_poly.pdbx_strand_id
1 'polypeptide(L)'
;MTYTHLTTDELVMIESYHRQHIPVAIIAECLNRSRQPIYNVINFLKSGYTALDFYKQYKKNKHAAADENWSCRRTSCLYSRQGGAGMDA
;
A
#
# COMPACT_ATOMS: atom_id res chain seq x y z
N MET A 1 -7.42 -1.79 -3.83
CA MET A 1 -7.42 -0.31 -3.88
C MET A 1 -6.12 0.13 -4.54
N THR A 2 -6.22 0.91 -5.62
CA THR A 2 -5.08 1.39 -6.39
C THR A 2 -4.39 2.53 -5.65
N TYR A 3 -3.15 2.30 -5.25
CA TYR A 3 -2.29 3.31 -4.64
C TYR A 3 -1.94 4.37 -5.69
N THR A 4 -2.51 5.56 -5.57
CA THR A 4 -2.03 6.73 -6.32
C THR A 4 -0.60 7.03 -5.89
N HIS A 5 0.33 6.98 -6.85
CA HIS A 5 1.73 7.28 -6.63
C HIS A 5 1.88 8.76 -6.27
N LEU A 6 1.98 9.05 -4.97
CA LEU A 6 2.55 10.31 -4.51
C LEU A 6 4.06 10.22 -4.61
N THR A 7 4.66 11.27 -5.15
CA THR A 7 6.12 11.43 -5.10
C THR A 7 6.54 11.72 -3.67
N THR A 8 7.82 11.50 -3.37
CA THR A 8 8.38 11.80 -2.05
C THR A 8 8.25 13.28 -1.71
N ASP A 9 8.33 14.16 -2.71
CA ASP A 9 8.16 15.60 -2.55
C ASP A 9 6.72 15.96 -2.13
N GLU A 10 5.72 15.40 -2.82
CA GLU A 10 4.30 15.58 -2.47
C GLU A 10 4.02 15.10 -1.03
N LEU A 11 4.63 14.00 -0.60
CA LEU A 11 4.54 13.48 0.77
C LEU A 11 5.09 14.45 1.82
N VAL A 12 6.27 15.03 1.58
CA VAL A 12 6.89 16.01 2.48
C VAL A 12 6.09 17.32 2.52
N MET A 13 5.53 17.73 1.39
CA MET A 13 4.65 18.90 1.30
C MET A 13 3.36 18.69 2.10
N ILE A 14 2.72 17.54 1.99
CA ILE A 14 1.52 17.20 2.77
C ILE A 14 1.83 17.20 4.28
N GLU A 15 2.96 16.64 4.69
CA GLU A 15 3.39 16.65 6.10
C GLU A 15 3.59 18.08 6.62
N SER A 16 4.26 18.92 5.85
CA SER A 16 4.50 20.33 6.19
C SER A 16 3.20 21.14 6.27
N TYR A 17 2.27 20.92 5.34
CA TYR A 17 0.96 21.58 5.36
C TYR A 17 0.05 21.08 6.49
N HIS A 18 0.14 19.79 6.83
CA HIS A 18 -0.57 19.23 7.98
C HIS A 18 -0.10 19.86 9.29
N ARG A 19 1.21 20.09 9.46
CA ARG A 19 1.77 20.81 10.63
C ARG A 19 1.33 22.27 10.72
N GLN A 20 1.01 22.88 9.59
CA GLN A 20 0.47 24.25 9.52
C GLN A 20 -1.06 24.29 9.66
N HIS A 21 -1.71 23.15 9.92
CA HIS A 21 -3.17 23.02 10.06
C HIS A 21 -3.96 23.51 8.82
N ILE A 22 -3.36 23.41 7.64
CA ILE A 22 -4.02 23.80 6.38
C ILE A 22 -5.11 22.76 6.04
N PRO A 23 -6.31 23.19 5.61
CA PRO A 23 -7.38 22.28 5.25
C PRO A 23 -7.02 21.45 4.00
N VAL A 24 -7.45 20.19 4.00
CA VAL A 24 -7.18 19.20 2.93
C VAL A 24 -7.63 19.67 1.54
N ALA A 25 -8.70 20.47 1.46
CA ALA A 25 -9.17 21.02 0.20
C ALA A 25 -8.12 21.92 -0.47
N ILE A 26 -7.47 22.80 0.30
CA ILE A 26 -6.43 23.70 -0.20
C ILE A 26 -5.19 22.90 -0.59
N ILE A 27 -4.80 21.91 0.22
CA ILE A 27 -3.66 21.03 -0.11
C ILE A 27 -3.89 20.29 -1.43
N ALA A 28 -5.13 19.82 -1.67
CA ALA A 28 -5.50 19.15 -2.91
C ALA A 28 -5.41 20.07 -4.13
N GLU A 29 -5.84 21.32 -3.98
CA GLU A 29 -5.74 22.35 -5.00
C GLU A 29 -4.27 22.72 -5.30
N CYS A 30 -3.45 22.90 -4.26
CA CYS A 30 -2.03 23.21 -4.41
C CYS A 30 -1.23 22.09 -5.11
N LEU A 31 -1.54 20.83 -4.80
CA LEU A 31 -0.86 19.67 -5.40
C LEU A 31 -1.51 19.22 -6.71
N ASN A 32 -2.65 19.83 -7.10
CA ASN A 32 -3.45 19.43 -8.24
C ASN A 32 -3.80 17.93 -8.23
N ARG A 33 -4.11 17.39 -7.04
CA ARG A 33 -4.42 15.98 -6.79
C ARG A 33 -5.84 15.80 -6.25
N SER A 34 -6.35 14.58 -6.36
CA SER A 34 -7.61 14.23 -5.70
C SER A 34 -7.44 14.21 -4.17
N ARG A 35 -8.54 14.44 -3.45
CA ARG A 35 -8.53 14.49 -1.98
C ARG A 35 -8.25 13.14 -1.32
N GLN A 36 -8.62 12.04 -1.99
CA GLN A 36 -8.51 10.68 -1.47
C GLN A 36 -7.07 10.27 -1.06
N PRO A 37 -6.03 10.43 -1.91
CA PRO A 37 -4.65 10.13 -1.51
C PRO A 37 -4.18 10.95 -0.32
N ILE A 38 -4.59 12.21 -0.26
CA ILE A 38 -4.19 13.15 0.79
C ILE A 38 -4.80 12.72 2.12
N TYR A 39 -6.06 12.29 2.14
CA TYR A 39 -6.68 11.71 3.33
C TYR A 39 -5.95 10.46 3.83
N ASN A 40 -5.52 9.58 2.92
CA ASN A 40 -4.77 8.38 3.32
C ASN A 40 -3.45 8.75 4.02
N VAL A 41 -2.70 9.72 3.47
CA VAL A 41 -1.45 10.20 4.08
C VAL A 41 -1.74 10.89 5.42
N ILE A 42 -2.73 11.78 5.49
CA ILE A 42 -3.07 12.49 6.74
C ILE A 42 -3.51 11.52 7.83
N ASN A 43 -4.33 10.51 7.51
CA ASN A 43 -4.73 9.49 8.49
C ASN A 43 -3.52 8.70 9.02
N PHE A 44 -2.53 8.45 8.16
CA PHE A 44 -1.27 7.83 8.57
C PHE A 44 -0.44 8.74 9.49
N LEU A 45 -0.33 10.04 9.16
CA LEU A 45 0.34 11.03 10.01
C LEU A 45 -0.35 11.21 11.36
N LYS A 46 -1.70 11.18 11.40
CA LYS A 46 -2.49 11.21 12.65
C LYS A 46 -2.21 10.03 13.57
N SER A 47 -1.78 8.91 13.01
CA SER A 47 -1.40 7.71 13.77
C SER A 47 0.00 7.83 14.39
N GLY A 48 0.68 8.97 14.22
CA GLY A 48 2.00 9.27 14.80
C GLY A 48 3.18 8.86 13.93
N TYR A 49 2.95 8.46 12.67
CA TYR A 49 4.00 8.13 11.73
C TYR A 49 4.45 9.34 10.90
N THR A 50 5.63 9.24 10.30
CA THR A 50 6.18 10.29 9.42
C THR A 50 5.90 10.01 7.94
N ALA A 51 6.04 11.03 7.10
CA ALA A 51 5.97 10.86 5.64
C ALA A 51 7.02 9.85 5.11
N LEU A 52 8.20 9.82 5.74
CA LEU A 52 9.27 8.87 5.40
C LEU A 52 8.83 7.43 5.68
N ASP A 53 8.14 7.19 6.79
CA ASP A 53 7.64 5.85 7.14
C ASP A 53 6.56 5.39 6.17
N PHE A 54 5.72 6.30 5.67
CA PHE A 54 4.76 6.01 4.60
C PHE A 54 5.47 5.54 3.32
N TYR A 55 6.54 6.25 2.92
CA TYR A 55 7.35 5.86 1.76
C TYR A 55 8.04 4.50 1.96
N LYS A 56 8.60 4.25 3.16
CA LYS A 56 9.21 2.95 3.50
C LYS A 56 8.18 1.82 3.40
N GLN A 57 6.98 2.03 3.94
CA GLN A 57 5.91 1.03 3.89
C GLN A 57 5.49 0.72 2.44
N TYR A 58 5.34 1.77 1.61
CA TYR A 58 5.06 1.58 0.19
C TYR A 58 6.16 0.78 -0.52
N LYS A 59 7.43 1.11 -0.26
CA LYS A 59 8.56 0.38 -0.85
C LYS A 59 8.57 -1.08 -0.41
N LYS A 60 8.36 -1.35 0.87
CA LYS A 60 8.24 -2.72 1.42
C LYS A 60 7.12 -3.50 0.74
N ASN A 61 5.93 -2.93 0.62
CA ASN A 61 4.79 -3.58 -0.05
C ASN A 61 5.07 -3.86 -1.52
N LYS A 62 5.77 -2.95 -2.22
CA LYS A 62 6.17 -3.16 -3.62
C LYS A 62 7.21 -4.27 -3.77
N HIS A 63 8.17 -4.36 -2.86
CA HIS A 63 9.16 -5.44 -2.85
C HIS A 63 8.53 -6.78 -2.44
N ALA A 64 7.61 -6.81 -1.47
CA ALA A 64 6.84 -8.00 -1.10
C ALA A 64 5.97 -8.49 -2.26
N ALA A 65 5.28 -7.60 -2.97
CA ALA A 65 4.50 -7.98 -4.16
C ALA A 65 5.37 -8.50 -5.32
N ALA A 66 6.63 -8.06 -5.42
CA ALA A 66 7.58 -8.61 -6.39
C ALA A 66 8.05 -10.03 -6.02
N ASP A 67 8.13 -10.34 -4.72
CA ASP A 67 8.52 -11.66 -4.20
C ASP A 67 7.33 -12.65 -4.11
N GLU A 68 6.11 -12.14 -3.91
CA GLU A 68 4.89 -12.95 -3.78
C GLU A 68 4.47 -13.63 -5.11
N ASN A 69 4.96 -13.13 -6.25
CA ASN A 69 4.86 -13.81 -7.55
C ASN A 69 5.88 -14.96 -7.73
N TRP A 70 6.79 -15.19 -6.77
CA TRP A 70 7.72 -16.32 -6.78
C TRP A 70 7.26 -17.51 -5.91
N SER A 71 6.48 -17.28 -4.84
CA SER A 71 6.00 -18.37 -3.98
C SER A 71 4.66 -18.99 -4.45
N CYS A 72 3.74 -18.19 -5.00
CA CYS A 72 2.41 -18.69 -5.39
C CYS A 72 2.32 -19.18 -6.86
N ARG A 73 3.31 -19.96 -7.31
CA ARG A 73 3.17 -20.81 -8.52
C ARG A 73 3.64 -22.26 -8.29
N ARG A 74 3.93 -22.66 -7.04
CA ARG A 74 4.44 -24.00 -6.70
C ARG A 74 3.49 -24.86 -5.84
N THR A 75 2.43 -24.28 -5.28
CA THR A 75 1.52 -24.98 -4.35
C THR A 75 0.09 -25.19 -4.86
N SER A 76 -0.15 -25.05 -6.18
CA SER A 76 -1.43 -25.43 -6.81
C SER A 76 -1.42 -26.82 -7.47
N CYS A 77 -0.28 -27.55 -7.49
CA CYS A 77 -0.19 -28.88 -8.12
C CYS A 77 -0.02 -30.05 -7.12
N LEU A 78 -0.03 -29.82 -5.81
CA LEU A 78 0.22 -30.88 -4.81
C LEU A 78 -0.96 -31.18 -3.89
N TYR A 79 -2.17 -30.71 -4.22
CA TYR A 79 -3.40 -31.09 -3.51
C TYR A 79 -4.45 -31.67 -4.46
N SER A 80 -4.06 -32.62 -5.30
CA SER A 80 -4.99 -33.49 -6.05
C SER A 80 -4.43 -34.91 -6.25
N ARG A 81 -3.43 -35.35 -5.48
CA ARG A 81 -2.76 -36.65 -5.69
C ARG A 81 -2.52 -37.47 -4.41
N GLN A 82 -3.46 -37.48 -3.47
CA GLN A 82 -3.57 -38.57 -2.49
C GLN A 82 -4.89 -38.55 -1.71
N GLY A 83 -5.56 -39.69 -1.72
CA GLY A 83 -6.90 -39.98 -1.21
C GLY A 83 -7.72 -40.63 -2.33
N GLY A 84 -7.60 -41.92 -2.66
CA GLY A 84 -7.12 -43.06 -1.89
C GLY A 84 -8.29 -43.84 -1.28
N ALA A 85 -8.82 -44.83 -1.99
CA ALA A 85 -9.47 -46.03 -1.44
C ALA A 85 -9.81 -47.00 -2.59
N GLY A 86 -9.28 -48.22 -2.52
CA GLY A 86 -9.65 -49.32 -3.40
C GLY A 86 -11.02 -49.89 -3.08
N MET A 87 -11.59 -50.60 -4.05
CA MET A 87 -12.67 -51.57 -3.83
C MET A 87 -12.41 -52.76 -4.74
N ASP A 88 -12.35 -53.90 -4.07
CA ASP A 88 -12.08 -55.26 -4.53
C ASP A 88 -13.10 -55.78 -5.55
N ALA A 89 -12.64 -56.66 -6.46
CA ALA A 89 -13.27 -57.93 -6.84
C ALA A 89 -12.35 -58.70 -7.80
#